data_AF-A0A1C5TBL6-F1
#
_entry.id   AF-A0A1C5TBL6-F1
#
_cell.length_a   1.000
_cell.length_b   1.000
_cell.length_c   1.000
_cell.angle_alpha   90.00
_cell.angle_beta   90.00
_cell.angle_gamma   90.00
#
_symmetry.space_group_name_H-M   'P 1'
#
loop_
_entity.id
_entity.type
_entity.pdbx_description
1 polymer ?
#
loop_
_entity_poly.entity_id
_entity_poly.type
_entity_poly.pdbx_seq_one_letter_code
_entity_poly.pdbx_strand_id
1 'polypeptide(L)'
;MPLISMHEVRNRLTTTIPQQTPYRTSENQKMENIKNFSSLPRENLSYGMTEKRICLYETIAGEKLYMQYPGLESSRAGNRNFPLDARPVLIKADGSYAQDMDFKKIWDIIDLIGQNHRADIDILATIFLRIAYMIDYMHTENGYICETLDIPSGTIVNTQTVRFVWNYLRLDSDVIETLNDRFESFEGISLEGFLYYNDLLAQNEDCKYHYLQGNHWNITTGRINNCLSHLTVISHIRGKIGISKLIDSFQRTGVAPLPQSRFNEACGDLVIRQ
;
A
#
# COMPACT_ATOMS: atom_id res chain seq x y z
N MET A 1 16.41 -15.88 -8.20
CA MET A 1 15.91 -17.24 -7.90
C MET A 1 15.26 -17.80 -9.17
N PRO A 2 14.97 -19.11 -9.29
CA PRO A 2 14.30 -19.59 -10.49
C PRO A 2 12.87 -19.04 -10.58
N LEU A 3 12.48 -18.61 -11.77
CA LEU A 3 11.09 -18.27 -12.09
C LEU A 3 10.21 -19.51 -11.95
N ILE A 4 9.02 -19.34 -11.37
CA ILE A 4 8.03 -20.41 -11.22
C ILE A 4 6.93 -20.27 -12.28
N SER A 5 6.13 -21.32 -12.47
CA SER A 5 5.02 -21.25 -13.41
C SER A 5 3.92 -20.28 -12.93
N MET A 6 3.21 -19.64 -13.85
CA MET A 6 2.05 -18.79 -13.50
C MET A 6 0.94 -19.60 -12.80
N HIS A 7 0.83 -20.90 -13.04
CA HIS A 7 -0.08 -21.76 -12.29
C HIS A 7 0.29 -21.81 -10.80
N GLU A 8 1.58 -22.00 -10.51
CA GLU A 8 2.11 -22.03 -9.15
C GLU A 8 1.96 -20.66 -8.45
N VAL A 9 2.24 -19.56 -9.15
CA VAL A 9 2.00 -18.20 -8.66
C VAL A 9 0.53 -18.03 -8.23
N ARG A 10 -0.41 -18.43 -9.08
CA ARG A 10 -1.84 -18.29 -8.83
C ARG A 10 -2.30 -19.16 -7.65
N ASN A 11 -1.78 -20.38 -7.53
CA ASN A 11 -2.07 -21.26 -6.40
C ASN A 11 -1.61 -20.63 -5.07
N ARG A 12 -0.39 -20.08 -5.02
CA ARG A 12 0.16 -19.46 -3.80
C ARG A 12 -0.46 -18.12 -3.44
N LEU A 13 -1.02 -17.40 -4.41
CA LEU A 13 -1.76 -16.16 -4.18
C LEU A 13 -3.25 -16.39 -3.90
N THR A 14 -3.73 -17.62 -4.04
CA THR A 14 -5.13 -17.94 -3.76
C THR A 14 -5.43 -17.64 -2.29
N THR A 15 -6.43 -16.81 -2.07
CA THR A 15 -6.73 -16.20 -0.78
C THR A 15 -8.09 -16.67 -0.30
N THR A 16 -8.14 -17.21 0.92
CA THR A 16 -9.39 -17.57 1.58
C THR A 16 -9.79 -16.47 2.54
N ILE A 17 -11.04 -16.01 2.46
CA ILE A 17 -11.59 -14.99 3.37
C ILE A 17 -12.88 -15.46 4.03
N PRO A 18 -13.14 -15.07 5.29
CA PRO A 18 -14.42 -15.29 5.93
C PRO A 18 -15.57 -14.64 5.15
N GLN A 19 -16.71 -15.32 5.03
CA GLN A 19 -17.92 -14.81 4.38
C GLN A 19 -18.47 -13.58 5.11
N GLN A 20 -18.26 -13.51 6.43
CA GLN A 20 -18.66 -12.39 7.27
C GLN A 20 -17.44 -11.77 7.96
N THR A 21 -17.36 -10.44 7.92
CA THR A 21 -16.36 -9.64 8.66
C THR A 21 -14.89 -10.06 8.44
N PRO A 22 -14.41 -10.17 7.18
CA PRO A 22 -13.05 -10.66 6.89
C PRO A 22 -11.95 -9.85 7.58
N TYR A 23 -12.19 -8.55 7.79
CA TYR A 23 -11.31 -7.61 8.48
C TYR A 23 -11.08 -7.90 9.97
N ARG A 24 -11.92 -8.69 10.64
CA ARG A 24 -11.72 -9.00 12.08
C ARG A 24 -10.48 -9.84 12.32
N THR A 25 -10.08 -10.64 11.32
CA THR A 25 -8.91 -11.52 11.43
C THR A 25 -7.60 -10.74 11.62
N SER A 26 -7.53 -9.50 11.12
CA SER A 26 -6.34 -8.65 11.17
C SER A 26 -6.47 -7.41 12.06
N GLU A 27 -7.52 -7.35 12.89
CA GLU A 27 -7.77 -6.19 13.76
C GLU A 27 -6.58 -5.89 14.68
N ASN A 28 -6.01 -6.93 15.32
CA ASN A 28 -4.86 -6.78 16.20
C ASN A 28 -3.61 -6.28 15.45
N GLN A 29 -3.35 -6.82 14.25
CA GLN A 29 -2.19 -6.42 13.45
C GLN A 29 -2.30 -4.96 12.99
N LYS A 30 -3.49 -4.57 12.52
CA LYS A 30 -3.78 -3.18 12.13
C LYS A 30 -3.60 -2.23 13.31
N MET A 31 -4.11 -2.58 14.49
CA MET A 31 -3.96 -1.76 15.69
C MET A 31 -2.52 -1.68 16.17
N GLU A 32 -1.75 -2.75 16.11
CA GLU A 32 -0.32 -2.74 16.42
C GLU A 32 0.45 -1.81 15.48
N ASN A 33 0.18 -1.88 14.17
CA ASN A 33 0.79 -0.96 13.22
C ASN A 33 0.41 0.49 13.51
N ILE A 34 -0.89 0.80 13.65
CA ILE A 34 -1.35 2.16 13.96
C ILE A 34 -0.62 2.72 15.19
N LYS A 35 -0.51 1.94 16.27
CA LYS A 35 0.17 2.34 17.50
C LYS A 35 1.66 2.62 17.26
N ASN A 36 2.37 1.72 16.59
CA ASN A 36 3.81 1.85 16.36
C ASN A 36 4.16 2.99 15.38
N PHE A 37 3.39 3.17 14.30
CA PHE A 37 3.60 4.29 13.38
C PHE A 37 3.24 5.64 14.03
N SER A 38 2.21 5.67 14.86
CA SER A 38 1.80 6.89 15.57
C SER A 38 2.76 7.28 16.70
N SER A 39 3.57 6.35 17.21
CA SER A 39 4.55 6.61 18.28
C SER A 39 5.91 7.09 17.78
N LEU A 40 6.10 7.24 16.47
CA LEU A 40 7.35 7.73 15.90
C LEU A 40 7.69 9.14 16.40
N PRO A 41 8.95 9.40 16.84
CA PRO A 41 9.34 10.65 17.47
C PRO A 41 9.38 11.81 16.46
N ARG A 42 8.65 12.88 16.76
CA ARG A 42 8.42 14.03 15.86
C ARG A 42 8.96 15.36 16.41
N GLU A 43 9.70 15.32 17.52
CA GLU A 43 10.30 16.51 18.12
C GLU A 43 11.25 17.19 17.13
N ASN A 44 11.11 18.51 16.98
CA ASN A 44 11.91 19.35 16.09
C ASN A 44 11.81 18.97 14.60
N LEU A 45 10.77 18.25 14.18
CA LEU A 45 10.50 17.98 12.77
C LEU A 45 9.41 18.90 12.22
N SER A 46 9.54 19.27 10.96
CA SER A 46 8.51 20.02 10.22
C SER A 46 8.57 19.69 8.73
N TYR A 47 7.39 19.52 8.14
CA TYR A 47 7.26 19.22 6.73
C TYR A 47 7.96 20.28 5.86
N GLY A 48 8.74 19.84 4.89
CA GLY A 48 9.51 20.69 3.97
C GLY A 48 10.77 21.32 4.56
N MET A 49 11.11 21.04 5.82
CA MET A 49 12.29 21.60 6.49
C MET A 49 13.19 20.49 7.04
N THR A 50 12.76 19.84 8.12
CA THR A 50 13.48 18.73 8.74
C THR A 50 12.55 17.56 8.91
N GLU A 51 12.83 16.48 8.20
CA GLU A 51 12.00 15.28 8.17
C GLU A 51 12.84 14.05 8.55
N LYS A 52 12.18 12.99 8.99
CA LYS A 52 12.80 11.67 9.16
C LYS A 52 12.19 10.69 8.19
N ARG A 53 12.97 9.70 7.79
CA ARG A 53 12.45 8.56 7.02
C ARG A 53 13.03 7.25 7.54
N ILE A 54 12.19 6.22 7.59
CA ILE A 54 12.59 4.86 8.01
C ILE A 54 12.50 3.96 6.79
N CYS A 55 13.59 3.29 6.41
CA CYS A 55 13.62 2.34 5.30
C CYS A 55 12.91 1.06 5.75
N LEU A 56 11.73 0.76 5.21
CA LEU A 56 10.88 -0.35 5.65
C LEU A 56 10.90 -1.54 4.71
N TYR A 57 11.13 -1.31 3.41
CA TYR A 57 11.30 -2.34 2.41
C TYR A 57 12.53 -2.08 1.55
N GLU A 58 13.16 -3.17 1.09
CA GLU A 58 14.13 -3.20 0.01
C GLU A 58 13.67 -4.28 -0.98
N THR A 59 13.52 -3.91 -2.25
CA THR A 59 13.01 -4.83 -3.29
C THR A 59 14.14 -5.69 -3.86
N ILE A 60 13.79 -6.78 -4.52
CA ILE A 60 14.76 -7.63 -5.24
C ILE A 60 15.48 -6.83 -6.34
N ALA A 61 14.79 -5.83 -6.92
CA ALA A 61 15.35 -4.93 -7.92
C ALA A 61 16.32 -3.87 -7.32
N GLY A 62 16.46 -3.80 -5.99
CA GLY A 62 17.34 -2.84 -5.30
C GLY A 62 16.69 -1.49 -5.02
N GLU A 63 15.37 -1.38 -5.10
CA GLU A 63 14.64 -0.16 -4.72
C GLU A 63 14.49 -0.11 -3.21
N LYS A 64 14.46 1.10 -2.64
CA LYS A 64 14.27 1.32 -1.21
C LYS A 64 12.99 2.09 -0.97
N LEU A 65 12.15 1.57 -0.08
CA LEU A 65 10.92 2.24 0.31
C LEU A 65 10.98 2.68 1.75
N TYR A 66 10.65 3.94 1.94
CA TYR A 66 10.67 4.60 3.22
C TYR A 66 9.28 5.05 3.61
N MET A 67 9.01 5.08 4.92
CA MET A 67 7.98 5.95 5.47
C MET A 67 8.65 7.26 5.94
N GLN A 68 8.32 8.38 5.29
CA GLN A 68 8.88 9.69 5.57
C GLN A 68 7.86 10.60 6.27
N TYR A 69 8.30 11.29 7.32
CA TYR A 69 7.44 12.11 8.17
C TYR A 69 8.20 13.32 8.74
N PRO A 70 7.50 14.43 9.06
CA PRO A 70 6.08 14.69 8.84
C PRO A 70 5.71 14.83 7.35
N GLY A 71 4.45 14.54 7.01
CA GLY A 71 3.88 14.77 5.67
C GLY A 71 3.15 16.11 5.54
N LEU A 72 2.69 16.45 4.33
CA LEU A 72 2.05 17.73 4.01
C LEU A 72 0.82 18.02 4.87
N GLU A 73 0.06 17.00 5.28
CA GLU A 73 -1.16 17.21 6.06
C GLU A 73 -0.87 17.66 7.50
N SER A 74 0.36 17.45 8.00
CA SER A 74 0.81 17.90 9.33
C SER A 74 0.98 19.41 9.45
N SER A 75 1.19 20.11 8.32
CA SER A 75 1.34 21.57 8.28
C SER A 75 0.06 22.29 7.86
N ARG A 76 -1.06 21.58 7.64
CA ARG A 76 -2.34 22.19 7.25
C ARG A 76 -3.01 22.88 8.44
N ALA A 77 -3.79 23.91 8.15
CA ALA A 77 -4.61 24.59 9.15
C ALA A 77 -5.99 23.92 9.32
N GLY A 78 -6.55 24.02 10.54
CA GLY A 78 -7.94 23.62 10.84
C GLY A 78 -8.17 22.10 10.87
N ASN A 79 -9.40 21.68 10.56
CA ASN A 79 -9.85 20.28 10.68
C ASN A 79 -9.20 19.29 9.70
N ARG A 80 -8.37 19.78 8.78
CA ARG A 80 -7.56 18.95 7.85
C ARG A 80 -6.11 18.79 8.33
N ASN A 81 -5.78 19.31 9.51
CA ASN A 81 -4.49 19.08 10.13
C ASN A 81 -4.43 17.62 10.63
N PHE A 82 -3.45 16.87 10.13
CA PHE A 82 -3.12 15.55 10.62
C PHE A 82 -1.65 15.55 11.10
N PRO A 83 -1.38 15.78 12.39
CA PRO A 83 -0.01 15.91 12.91
C PRO A 83 0.86 14.65 12.73
N LEU A 84 0.22 13.48 12.66
CA LEU A 84 0.89 12.19 12.47
C LEU A 84 1.06 11.83 10.98
N ASP A 85 0.81 12.78 10.06
CA ASP A 85 0.94 12.52 8.63
C ASP A 85 2.36 12.08 8.27
N ALA A 86 2.42 11.12 7.36
CA ALA A 86 3.61 10.56 6.78
C ALA A 86 3.32 10.21 5.31
N ARG A 87 4.36 9.89 4.55
CA ARG A 87 4.20 9.46 3.16
C ARG A 87 5.20 8.38 2.81
N PRO A 88 4.81 7.40 1.97
CA PRO A 88 5.79 6.55 1.32
C PRO A 88 6.72 7.38 0.43
N VAL A 89 8.00 7.03 0.42
CA VAL A 89 8.99 7.56 -0.52
C VAL A 89 9.73 6.36 -1.11
N LEU A 90 9.75 6.26 -2.44
CA LEU A 90 10.46 5.21 -3.16
C LEU A 90 11.70 5.80 -3.83
N ILE A 91 12.86 5.21 -3.53
CA ILE A 91 14.11 5.43 -4.25
C ILE A 91 14.31 4.24 -5.19
N LYS A 92 14.41 4.53 -6.49
CA LYS A 92 14.59 3.53 -7.54
C LYS A 92 15.97 2.89 -7.45
N ALA A 93 16.17 1.79 -8.16
CA ALA A 93 17.45 1.08 -8.21
C ALA A 93 18.62 1.96 -8.70
N ASP A 94 18.36 2.96 -9.53
CA ASP A 94 19.35 3.93 -10.01
C ASP A 94 19.66 5.07 -9.01
N GLY A 95 19.01 5.06 -7.83
CA GLY A 95 19.15 6.07 -6.80
C GLY A 95 18.27 7.31 -6.99
N SER A 96 17.51 7.42 -8.08
CA SER A 96 16.57 8.51 -8.31
C SER A 96 15.28 8.34 -7.50
N TYR A 97 14.62 9.44 -7.16
CA TYR A 97 13.33 9.41 -6.48
C TYR A 97 12.21 9.11 -7.47
N ALA A 98 11.30 8.21 -7.10
CA ALA A 98 10.01 8.11 -7.76
C ALA A 98 9.14 9.34 -7.44
N GLN A 99 8.24 9.68 -8.36
CA GLN A 99 7.22 10.68 -8.07
C GLN A 99 6.22 10.12 -7.06
N ASP A 100 5.77 10.96 -6.14
CA ASP A 100 4.68 10.63 -5.23
C ASP A 100 3.45 10.19 -6.03
N MET A 101 2.90 9.02 -5.71
CA MET A 101 1.74 8.47 -6.39
C MET A 101 0.46 8.86 -5.67
N ASP A 102 -0.37 9.65 -6.34
CA ASP A 102 -1.77 9.84 -5.98
C ASP A 102 -2.66 8.75 -6.62
N PHE A 103 -3.97 8.79 -6.34
CA PHE A 103 -4.92 7.84 -6.94
C PHE A 103 -4.87 7.80 -8.46
N LYS A 104 -4.68 8.97 -9.10
CA LYS A 104 -4.60 9.04 -10.56
C LYS A 104 -3.40 8.22 -11.06
N LYS A 105 -2.21 8.46 -10.50
CA LYS A 105 -1.01 7.74 -10.89
C LYS A 105 -1.10 6.24 -10.62
N ILE A 106 -1.66 5.85 -9.48
CA ILE A 106 -1.89 4.44 -9.14
C ILE A 106 -2.83 3.80 -10.17
N TRP A 107 -3.91 4.47 -10.56
CA TRP A 107 -4.85 3.95 -11.55
C TRP A 107 -4.28 3.94 -12.96
N ASP A 108 -3.46 4.91 -13.35
CA ASP A 108 -2.75 4.91 -14.63
C ASP A 108 -1.83 3.68 -14.74
N ILE A 109 -1.14 3.30 -13.66
CA ILE A 109 -0.32 2.08 -13.60
C ILE A 109 -1.20 0.82 -13.68
N ILE A 110 -2.29 0.76 -12.92
CA ILE A 110 -3.24 -0.38 -12.96
C ILE A 110 -3.85 -0.53 -14.36
N ASP A 111 -4.21 0.57 -15.02
CA ASP A 111 -4.76 0.56 -16.38
C ASP A 111 -3.72 0.07 -17.39
N LEU A 112 -2.47 0.55 -17.31
CA LEU A 112 -1.37 0.08 -18.14
C LEU A 112 -1.14 -1.44 -17.99
N ILE A 113 -1.10 -1.93 -16.76
CA ILE A 113 -1.03 -3.37 -16.46
C ILE A 113 -2.23 -4.09 -17.07
N GLY A 114 -3.42 -3.51 -16.96
CA GLY A 114 -4.65 -4.06 -17.50
C GLY A 114 -4.70 -4.14 -19.02
N GLN A 115 -4.12 -3.17 -19.72
CA GLN A 115 -4.02 -3.15 -21.18
C GLN A 115 -3.04 -4.24 -21.67
N ASN A 116 -1.89 -4.38 -21.01
CA ASN A 116 -0.82 -5.29 -21.45
C ASN A 116 -1.00 -6.73 -20.94
N HIS A 117 -1.62 -6.91 -19.77
CA HIS A 117 -1.70 -8.18 -19.04
C HIS A 117 -3.10 -8.45 -18.49
N ARG A 118 -4.14 -8.13 -19.28
CA ARG A 118 -5.55 -8.27 -18.87
C ARG A 118 -5.92 -9.62 -18.25
N ALA A 119 -5.34 -10.71 -18.76
CA ALA A 119 -5.59 -12.07 -18.27
C ALA A 119 -5.09 -12.32 -16.84
N ASP A 120 -4.09 -11.55 -16.40
CA ASP A 120 -3.40 -11.72 -15.13
C ASP A 120 -3.71 -10.60 -14.12
N ILE A 121 -4.53 -9.60 -14.47
CA ILE A 121 -4.82 -8.46 -13.57
C ILE A 121 -5.60 -8.85 -12.30
N ASP A 122 -6.21 -10.03 -12.26
CA ASP A 122 -6.80 -10.56 -11.02
C ASP A 122 -5.75 -10.90 -9.96
N ILE A 123 -4.53 -11.20 -10.35
CA ILE A 123 -3.40 -11.38 -9.43
C ILE A 123 -3.17 -10.08 -8.66
N LEU A 124 -3.09 -8.95 -9.37
CA LEU A 124 -2.93 -7.63 -8.77
C LEU A 124 -4.10 -7.28 -7.84
N ALA A 125 -5.34 -7.55 -8.28
CA ALA A 125 -6.53 -7.36 -7.44
C ALA A 125 -6.47 -8.20 -6.16
N THR A 126 -5.98 -9.44 -6.26
CA THR A 126 -5.87 -10.34 -5.11
C THR A 126 -4.82 -9.87 -4.12
N ILE A 127 -3.68 -9.34 -4.59
CA ILE A 127 -2.67 -8.75 -3.71
C ILE A 127 -3.22 -7.49 -3.03
N PHE A 128 -3.93 -6.60 -3.74
CA PHE A 128 -4.60 -5.45 -3.12
C PHE A 128 -5.65 -5.87 -2.07
N LEU A 129 -6.37 -6.98 -2.29
CA LEU A 129 -7.27 -7.54 -1.28
C LEU A 129 -6.50 -8.01 -0.05
N ARG A 130 -5.36 -8.68 -0.24
CA ARG A 130 -4.48 -9.11 0.86
C ARG A 130 -3.96 -7.89 1.63
N ILE A 131 -3.58 -6.81 0.97
CA ILE A 131 -3.20 -5.54 1.62
C ILE A 131 -4.38 -4.95 2.40
N ALA A 132 -5.57 -4.89 1.79
CA ALA A 132 -6.77 -4.33 2.40
C ALA A 132 -7.10 -5.02 3.74
N TYR A 133 -6.94 -6.33 3.81
CA TYR A 133 -7.25 -7.14 4.99
C TYR A 133 -6.02 -7.64 5.75
N MET A 134 -4.82 -7.16 5.43
CA MET A 134 -3.54 -7.60 6.02
C MET A 134 -3.35 -9.13 6.05
N ILE A 135 -3.79 -9.82 4.99
CA ILE A 135 -3.74 -11.28 4.90
C ILE A 135 -2.29 -11.73 4.68
N ASP A 136 -1.85 -12.68 5.49
CA ASP A 136 -0.48 -13.23 5.53
C ASP A 136 0.61 -12.18 5.85
N TYR A 137 0.24 -11.10 6.53
CA TYR A 137 1.22 -10.16 7.05
C TYR A 137 2.07 -10.83 8.13
N MET A 138 3.35 -10.51 8.12
CA MET A 138 4.29 -11.01 9.11
C MET A 138 4.61 -9.95 10.15
N HIS A 139 4.57 -10.34 11.41
CA HIS A 139 5.08 -9.53 12.50
C HIS A 139 6.62 -9.49 12.45
N THR A 140 7.18 -8.31 12.68
CA THR A 140 8.62 -8.08 12.76
C THR A 140 8.95 -7.14 13.90
N GLU A 141 10.10 -7.39 14.52
CA GLU A 141 10.73 -6.53 15.51
C GLU A 141 12.23 -6.47 15.21
N ASN A 142 12.64 -5.52 14.37
CA ASN A 142 13.99 -5.45 13.83
C ASN A 142 14.57 -4.03 13.94
N GLY A 143 15.88 -3.92 13.71
CA GLY A 143 16.55 -2.63 13.51
C GLY A 143 16.37 -2.15 12.07
N TYR A 144 15.92 -0.91 11.89
CA TYR A 144 15.72 -0.27 10.60
C TYR A 144 16.57 0.99 10.48
N ILE A 145 17.04 1.27 9.26
CA ILE A 145 17.75 2.52 8.97
C ILE A 145 16.74 3.67 9.05
N CYS A 146 17.01 4.63 9.92
CA CYS A 146 16.30 5.89 10.04
C CYS A 146 17.25 7.03 9.70
N GLU A 147 16.85 7.87 8.76
CA GLU A 147 17.61 9.02 8.31
C GLU A 147 16.86 10.30 8.69
N THR A 148 17.59 11.29 9.20
CA THR A 148 17.10 12.67 9.31
C THR A 148 17.56 13.44 8.09
N LEU A 149 16.65 14.18 7.49
CA LEU A 149 16.84 14.92 6.24
C LEU A 149 16.70 16.41 6.51
N ASP A 150 17.59 17.19 5.92
CA ASP A 150 17.39 18.62 5.70
C ASP A 150 16.83 18.80 4.28
N ILE A 151 15.53 19.04 4.19
CA ILE A 151 14.78 19.04 2.93
C ILE A 151 15.24 20.18 1.99
N PRO A 152 15.46 21.43 2.46
CA PRO A 152 15.98 22.52 1.62
C PRO A 152 17.33 22.23 0.97
N SER A 153 18.27 21.58 1.68
CA SER A 153 19.57 21.22 1.12
C SER A 153 19.57 19.88 0.39
N GLY A 154 18.55 19.05 0.59
CA GLY A 154 18.46 17.70 0.04
C GLY A 154 19.47 16.72 0.65
N THR A 155 19.97 17.00 1.85
CA THR A 155 21.03 16.21 2.48
C THR A 155 20.53 15.35 3.65
N ILE A 156 21.18 14.21 3.84
CA ILE A 156 21.02 13.39 5.05
C ILE A 156 21.93 13.97 6.13
N VAL A 157 21.33 14.48 7.21
CA VAL A 157 22.06 15.11 8.32
C VAL A 157 22.45 14.11 9.40
N ASN A 158 21.72 12.99 9.51
CA ASN A 158 21.99 11.94 10.46
C ASN A 158 21.44 10.60 9.96
N THR A 159 22.15 9.52 10.23
CA THR A 159 21.69 8.14 9.98
C THR A 159 21.86 7.35 11.26
N GLN A 160 20.81 6.65 11.67
CA GLN A 160 20.80 5.79 12.85
C GLN A 160 20.01 4.52 12.59
N THR A 161 20.21 3.52 13.43
CA THR A 161 19.36 2.32 13.46
C THR A 161 18.32 2.47 14.57
N VAL A 162 17.04 2.30 14.24
CA VAL A 162 15.94 2.32 15.20
C VAL A 162 15.29 0.94 15.28
N ARG A 163 15.00 0.46 16.49
CA ARG A 163 14.16 -0.73 16.67
C ARG A 163 12.73 -0.35 16.34
N PHE A 164 12.08 -1.08 15.44
CA PHE A 164 10.71 -0.81 15.03
C PHE A 164 9.91 -2.11 14.92
N VAL A 165 8.69 -2.07 15.45
CA VAL A 165 7.75 -3.20 15.48
C VAL A 165 6.57 -2.89 14.58
N TRP A 166 6.27 -3.80 13.66
CA TRP A 166 5.10 -3.67 12.80
C TRP A 166 4.80 -5.01 12.10
N ASN A 167 3.68 -5.04 11.39
CA ASN A 167 3.26 -6.13 10.53
C ASN A 167 3.43 -5.67 9.08
N TYR A 168 4.21 -6.39 8.30
CA TYR A 168 4.56 -6.03 6.92
C TYR A 168 3.97 -7.02 5.92
N LEU A 169 3.74 -6.55 4.70
CA LEU A 169 3.33 -7.38 3.57
C LEU A 169 4.50 -8.30 3.19
N ARG A 170 4.33 -9.62 3.39
CA ARG A 170 5.27 -10.60 2.87
C ARG A 170 4.76 -11.18 1.56
N LEU A 171 5.60 -11.10 0.54
CA LEU A 171 5.43 -11.82 -0.72
C LEU A 171 6.65 -12.71 -0.90
N ASP A 172 6.41 -13.97 -1.28
CA ASP A 172 7.49 -14.91 -1.46
C ASP A 172 8.36 -14.51 -2.65
N SER A 173 9.66 -14.63 -2.48
CA SER A 173 10.60 -13.93 -3.35
C SER A 173 10.59 -14.50 -4.78
N ASP A 174 10.34 -15.80 -4.96
CA ASP A 174 10.18 -16.45 -6.27
C ASP A 174 8.86 -16.08 -6.97
N VAL A 175 7.79 -15.88 -6.20
CA VAL A 175 6.53 -15.30 -6.70
C VAL A 175 6.80 -13.88 -7.20
N ILE A 176 7.45 -13.04 -6.40
CA ILE A 176 7.75 -11.66 -6.78
C ILE A 176 8.64 -11.58 -8.01
N GLU A 177 9.70 -12.38 -8.09
CA GLU A 177 10.59 -12.37 -9.25
C GLU A 177 9.84 -12.77 -10.53
N THR A 178 8.95 -13.76 -10.43
CA THR A 178 8.06 -14.15 -11.53
C THR A 178 7.08 -13.04 -11.92
N LEU A 179 6.52 -12.32 -10.94
CA LEU A 179 5.62 -11.21 -11.22
C LEU A 179 6.33 -9.99 -11.81
N ASN A 180 7.53 -9.66 -11.32
CA ASN A 180 8.36 -8.58 -11.86
C ASN A 180 8.76 -8.86 -13.31
N ASP A 181 9.13 -10.11 -13.64
CA ASP A 181 9.37 -10.54 -15.03
C ASP A 181 8.11 -10.45 -15.88
N ARG A 182 6.96 -10.88 -15.34
CA ARG A 182 5.68 -10.92 -16.07
C ARG A 182 5.11 -9.55 -16.41
N PHE A 183 5.16 -8.62 -15.45
CA PHE A 183 4.49 -7.32 -15.56
C PHE A 183 5.44 -6.18 -15.99
N GLU A 184 6.74 -6.45 -16.02
CA GLU A 184 7.79 -5.47 -16.31
C GLU A 184 7.78 -4.27 -15.33
N SER A 185 8.69 -3.31 -15.53
CA SER A 185 8.79 -2.11 -14.71
C SER A 185 7.97 -0.94 -15.30
N PHE A 186 7.43 -0.09 -14.44
CA PHE A 186 6.66 1.10 -14.83
C PHE A 186 7.41 2.35 -14.41
N GLU A 187 7.92 3.11 -15.38
CA GLU A 187 8.75 4.30 -15.12
C GLU A 187 9.98 4.01 -14.24
N GLY A 188 10.57 2.83 -14.41
CA GLY A 188 11.72 2.38 -13.61
C GLY A 188 11.37 1.90 -12.20
N ILE A 189 10.09 1.64 -11.93
CA ILE A 189 9.60 1.07 -10.67
C ILE A 189 9.16 -0.37 -10.91
N SER A 190 9.63 -1.32 -10.10
CA SER A 190 9.20 -2.72 -10.20
C SER A 190 7.76 -2.90 -9.70
N LEU A 191 7.11 -4.02 -10.05
CA LEU A 191 5.81 -4.33 -9.46
C LEU A 191 5.90 -4.46 -7.93
N GLU A 192 6.98 -5.08 -7.43
CA GLU A 192 7.24 -5.17 -5.99
C GLU A 192 7.30 -3.79 -5.32
N GLY A 193 8.06 -2.86 -5.90
CA GLY A 193 8.14 -1.47 -5.42
C GLY A 193 6.79 -0.77 -5.44
N PHE A 194 6.01 -0.97 -6.50
CA PHE A 194 4.63 -0.44 -6.57
C PHE A 194 3.72 -1.02 -5.48
N LEU A 195 3.79 -2.33 -5.21
CA LEU A 195 2.97 -3.00 -4.19
C LEU A 195 3.33 -2.54 -2.78
N TYR A 196 4.62 -2.48 -2.44
CA TYR A 196 5.07 -1.99 -1.13
C TYR A 196 4.78 -0.50 -0.94
N TYR A 197 4.85 0.31 -2.00
CA TYR A 197 4.45 1.72 -1.93
C TYR A 197 2.97 1.85 -1.53
N ASN A 198 2.10 1.05 -2.14
CA ASN A 198 0.67 1.04 -1.83
C ASN A 198 0.37 0.51 -0.42
N ASP A 199 1.13 -0.48 0.07
CA ASP A 199 1.01 -0.94 1.46
C ASP A 199 1.35 0.18 2.46
N LEU A 200 2.47 0.89 2.26
CA LEU A 200 2.84 2.01 3.11
C LEU A 200 1.85 3.18 3.00
N LEU A 201 1.32 3.47 1.81
CA LEU A 201 0.27 4.47 1.63
C LEU A 201 -0.99 4.09 2.42
N ALA A 202 -1.41 2.83 2.32
CA ALA A 202 -2.53 2.29 3.06
C ALA A 202 -2.31 2.34 4.59
N GLN A 203 -1.08 2.12 5.05
CA GLN A 203 -0.69 2.27 6.44
C GLN A 203 -0.82 3.71 6.94
N ASN A 204 -0.45 4.72 6.13
CA ASN A 204 -0.66 6.12 6.51
C ASN A 204 -2.15 6.47 6.61
N GLU A 205 -2.97 5.98 5.68
CA GLU A 205 -4.42 6.18 5.72
C GLU A 205 -5.06 5.58 6.98
N ASP A 206 -4.61 4.41 7.43
CA ASP A 206 -5.06 3.84 8.71
C ASP A 206 -4.78 4.76 9.89
N CYS A 207 -3.54 5.28 10.00
CA CYS A 207 -3.15 6.21 11.06
C CYS A 207 -4.00 7.49 11.02
N LYS A 208 -4.23 8.03 9.82
CA LYS A 208 -5.05 9.21 9.58
C LYS A 208 -6.47 9.04 10.06
N TYR A 209 -7.16 7.99 9.60
CA TYR A 209 -8.55 7.76 9.98
C TYR A 209 -8.69 7.44 11.46
N HIS A 210 -7.76 6.68 12.04
CA HIS A 210 -7.75 6.42 13.48
C HIS A 210 -7.62 7.72 14.28
N TYR A 211 -6.69 8.60 13.90
CA TYR A 211 -6.52 9.89 14.55
C TYR A 211 -7.74 10.81 14.41
N LEU A 212 -8.26 10.97 13.18
CA LEU A 212 -9.35 11.91 12.90
C LEU A 212 -10.71 11.46 13.48
N GLN A 213 -10.95 10.15 13.57
CA GLN A 213 -12.23 9.61 14.09
C GLN A 213 -12.20 9.34 15.60
N GLY A 214 -11.02 9.17 16.19
CA GLY A 214 -10.86 8.91 17.62
C GLY A 214 -11.75 7.76 18.10
N ASN A 215 -12.59 8.02 19.10
CA ASN A 215 -13.48 7.00 19.68
C ASN A 215 -14.56 6.45 18.72
N HIS A 216 -14.82 7.13 17.59
CA HIS A 216 -15.77 6.66 16.56
C HIS A 216 -15.10 5.82 15.48
N TRP A 217 -13.78 5.66 15.56
CA TRP A 217 -13.04 4.87 14.59
C TRP A 217 -13.49 3.42 14.58
N ASN A 218 -13.51 2.83 13.39
CA ASN A 218 -13.71 1.40 13.23
C ASN A 218 -12.73 0.84 12.19
N ILE A 219 -12.51 -0.48 12.31
CA ILE A 219 -11.52 -1.23 11.53
C ILE A 219 -11.74 -1.15 10.00
N THR A 220 -12.96 -0.87 9.55
CA THR A 220 -13.34 -0.89 8.12
C THR A 220 -12.90 0.36 7.34
N THR A 221 -12.35 1.37 8.01
CA THR A 221 -11.87 2.62 7.40
C THR A 221 -10.37 2.55 7.08
N GLY A 222 -9.82 3.56 6.38
CA GLY A 222 -8.40 3.60 5.99
C GLY A 222 -8.07 2.63 4.85
N ARG A 223 -7.13 1.70 5.08
CA ARG A 223 -6.62 0.77 4.06
C ARG A 223 -7.71 0.02 3.29
N ILE A 224 -8.77 -0.40 3.98
CA ILE A 224 -9.83 -1.21 3.37
C ILE A 224 -10.53 -0.40 2.29
N ASN A 225 -10.95 0.83 2.59
CA ASN A 225 -11.62 1.68 1.61
C ASN A 225 -10.69 2.04 0.44
N ASN A 226 -9.42 2.32 0.74
CA ASN A 226 -8.43 2.67 -0.27
C ASN A 226 -8.16 1.49 -1.23
N CYS A 227 -7.69 0.36 -0.70
CA CYS A 227 -7.30 -0.79 -1.52
C CYS A 227 -8.48 -1.43 -2.24
N LEU A 228 -9.67 -1.54 -1.61
CA LEU A 228 -10.85 -2.07 -2.29
C LEU A 228 -11.36 -1.13 -3.40
N SER A 229 -10.98 0.15 -3.41
CA SER A 229 -11.29 1.05 -4.53
C SER A 229 -10.49 0.69 -5.78
N HIS A 230 -9.25 0.23 -5.62
CA HIS A 230 -8.46 -0.32 -6.74
C HIS A 230 -9.15 -1.55 -7.36
N LEU A 231 -9.77 -2.41 -6.54
CA LEU A 231 -10.54 -3.56 -7.04
C LEU A 231 -11.74 -3.13 -7.90
N THR A 232 -12.39 -2.01 -7.59
CA THR A 232 -13.47 -1.46 -8.43
C THR A 232 -12.96 -1.03 -9.81
N VAL A 233 -11.77 -0.41 -9.88
CA VAL A 233 -11.11 -0.08 -11.15
C VAL A 233 -10.74 -1.36 -11.92
N ILE A 234 -10.14 -2.35 -11.25
CA ILE A 234 -9.77 -3.62 -11.90
C ILE A 234 -11.00 -4.38 -12.41
N SER A 235 -12.12 -4.34 -11.68
CA SER A 235 -13.40 -4.92 -12.12
C SER A 235 -13.93 -4.27 -13.39
N HIS A 236 -13.74 -2.96 -13.57
CA HIS A 236 -14.01 -2.27 -14.84
C HIS A 236 -13.10 -2.77 -15.97
N ILE A 237 -11.78 -2.85 -15.75
CA ILE A 237 -10.82 -3.35 -16.75
C ILE A 237 -11.16 -4.79 -17.18
N ARG A 238 -11.62 -5.62 -16.24
CA ARG A 238 -12.11 -7.00 -16.51
C ARG A 238 -13.50 -7.05 -17.18
N GLY A 239 -14.10 -5.90 -17.49
CA GLY A 239 -15.37 -5.80 -18.20
C GLY A 239 -16.60 -6.17 -17.37
N LYS A 240 -16.49 -6.18 -16.03
CA LYS A 240 -17.60 -6.51 -15.13
C LYS A 240 -18.40 -5.28 -14.68
N ILE A 241 -17.80 -4.10 -14.81
CA ILE A 241 -18.42 -2.79 -14.53
C ILE A 241 -18.30 -1.91 -15.78
N GLY A 242 -19.40 -1.27 -16.18
CA GLY A 242 -19.37 -0.24 -17.23
C GLY A 242 -18.80 1.09 -16.73
N ILE A 243 -18.22 1.89 -17.62
CA ILE A 243 -17.56 3.16 -17.28
C ILE A 243 -18.49 4.15 -16.54
N SER A 244 -19.77 4.22 -16.91
CA SER A 244 -20.75 5.08 -16.25
C SER A 244 -20.94 4.74 -14.77
N LYS A 245 -20.98 3.44 -14.45
CA LYS A 245 -21.09 2.95 -13.07
C LYS A 245 -19.79 3.18 -12.30
N LEU A 246 -18.64 3.07 -12.95
CA LEU A 246 -17.34 3.41 -12.34
C LEU A 246 -17.33 4.87 -11.92
N ILE A 247 -17.67 5.78 -12.84
CA ILE A 247 -17.69 7.24 -12.58
C ILE A 247 -18.67 7.59 -11.46
N ASP A 248 -19.91 7.08 -11.51
CA ASP A 248 -20.92 7.33 -10.46
C ASP A 248 -20.45 6.85 -9.08
N SER A 249 -19.70 5.75 -9.02
CA SER A 249 -19.19 5.21 -7.76
C SER A 249 -18.16 6.13 -7.10
N PHE A 250 -17.29 6.77 -7.88
CA PHE A 250 -16.24 7.66 -7.35
C PHE A 250 -16.68 9.11 -7.15
N GLN A 251 -17.70 9.57 -7.89
CA GLN A 251 -18.16 10.97 -7.85
C GLN A 251 -18.63 11.41 -6.45
N ARG A 252 -19.13 10.49 -5.62
CA ARG A 252 -19.77 10.85 -4.33
C ARG A 252 -18.79 11.00 -3.18
N THR A 253 -17.77 10.14 -3.14
CA THR A 253 -16.93 9.94 -1.94
C THR A 253 -15.43 9.98 -2.22
N GLY A 254 -15.01 10.07 -3.48
CA GLY A 254 -13.60 10.00 -3.88
C GLY A 254 -12.96 8.61 -3.76
N VAL A 255 -13.59 7.71 -3.01
CA VAL A 255 -13.28 6.27 -2.91
C VAL A 255 -14.53 5.45 -3.23
N ALA A 256 -14.37 4.27 -3.80
CA ALA A 256 -15.44 3.37 -4.20
C ALA A 256 -15.06 1.91 -3.90
N PRO A 257 -15.01 1.49 -2.62
CA PRO A 257 -14.61 0.14 -2.26
C PRO A 257 -15.52 -0.92 -2.89
N LEU A 258 -14.91 -1.91 -3.56
CA LEU A 258 -15.66 -3.02 -4.14
C LEU A 258 -16.32 -3.85 -3.02
N PRO A 259 -17.64 -4.09 -3.05
CA PRO A 259 -18.29 -4.92 -2.05
C PRO A 259 -17.79 -6.38 -2.09
N GLN A 260 -17.67 -7.02 -0.92
CA GLN A 260 -17.22 -8.42 -0.80
C GLN A 260 -18.05 -9.41 -1.62
N SER A 261 -19.35 -9.14 -1.82
CA SER A 261 -20.21 -9.96 -2.67
C SER A 261 -19.71 -10.05 -4.12
N ARG A 262 -18.92 -9.06 -4.56
CA ARG A 262 -18.46 -8.83 -5.93
C ARG A 262 -16.95 -9.04 -6.13
N PHE A 263 -16.21 -9.57 -5.14
CA PHE A 263 -14.76 -9.76 -5.28
C PHE A 263 -14.36 -10.65 -6.46
N ASN A 264 -15.19 -11.62 -6.84
CA ASN A 264 -14.98 -12.43 -8.04
C ASN A 264 -14.92 -11.60 -9.34
N GLU A 265 -15.53 -10.40 -9.35
CA GLU A 265 -15.46 -9.49 -10.50
C GLU A 265 -14.05 -8.93 -10.73
N ALA A 266 -13.25 -8.76 -9.66
CA ALA A 266 -11.89 -8.25 -9.72
C ALA A 266 -10.85 -9.37 -9.60
N CYS A 267 -11.00 -10.26 -8.62
CA CYS A 267 -10.04 -11.30 -8.25
C CYS A 267 -10.26 -12.64 -8.99
N GLY A 268 -11.34 -12.79 -9.76
CA GLY A 268 -11.67 -14.05 -10.41
C GLY A 268 -11.84 -15.19 -9.39
N ASP A 269 -11.23 -16.34 -9.69
CA ASP A 269 -11.30 -17.55 -8.86
C ASP A 269 -10.18 -17.60 -7.79
N LEU A 270 -9.34 -16.57 -7.68
CA LEU A 270 -8.25 -16.50 -6.71
C LEU A 270 -8.73 -16.18 -5.29
N VAL A 271 -10.02 -15.87 -5.10
CA VAL A 271 -10.59 -15.55 -3.79
C VAL A 271 -11.72 -16.50 -3.46
N ILE A 272 -11.51 -17.29 -2.41
CA ILE A 272 -12.48 -18.26 -1.89
C ILE A 272 -13.12 -17.67 -0.64
N ARG A 273 -14.46 -17.69 -0.58
CA ARG A 273 -15.21 -17.22 0.59
C ARG A 273 -15.69 -18.44 1.39
N GLN A 274 -15.37 -18.48 2.68
CA GLN A 274 -15.75 -19.55 3.61
C GLN A 274 -16.54 -19.03 4.80
#